data_AF-A0A497BS59-F1
#
_entry.id   AF-A0A497BS59-F1
#
_cell.length_a   1.000
_cell.length_b   1.000
_cell.length_c   1.000
_cell.angle_alpha   90.00
_cell.angle_beta   90.00
_cell.angle_gamma   90.00
#
_symmetry.space_group_name_H-M   'P 1'
#
loop_
_entity.id
_entity.type
_entity.pdbx_description
1 polymer ?
#
loop_
_entity_poly.entity_id
_entity_poly.type
_entity_poly.pdbx_seq_one_letter_code
_entity_poly.pdbx_strand_id
1 'polypeptide(L)' 'MPKQRAMVDYGVCQPEKCEGGICLSVLACPNKVLKQEAPYEMPDPNPAMCVGCGLCAVACPLKAIKLM' A
#
# COMPACT_ATOMS: atom_id res chain seq x y z
N MET A 1 -11.32 19.76 6.64
CA MET A 1 -11.34 18.33 7.01
C MET A 1 -10.03 17.71 6.53
N PRO A 2 -9.17 17.15 7.40
CA PRO A 2 -7.95 16.49 6.95
C PRO A 2 -8.32 15.28 6.09
N LYS A 3 -7.80 15.22 4.86
CA LYS A 3 -8.00 14.08 3.97
C LYS A 3 -7.08 12.96 4.44
N GLN A 4 -7.68 11.85 4.88
CA GLN A 4 -6.95 10.62 5.22
C GLN A 4 -6.32 10.03 3.96
N ARG A 5 -5.06 9.64 4.05
CA ARG A 5 -4.26 9.13 2.93
C ARG A 5 -3.56 7.85 3.33
N ALA A 6 -3.31 7.00 2.34
CA ALA A 6 -2.54 5.78 2.53
C ALA A 6 -1.09 6.12 2.88
N MET A 7 -0.59 5.53 3.95
CA MET A 7 0.82 5.53 4.35
C MET A 7 1.29 4.10 4.55
N VAL A 8 2.47 3.79 4.03
CA VAL A 8 3.13 2.49 4.23
C VAL A 8 3.97 2.58 5.49
N ASP A 9 3.78 1.62 6.39
CA ASP A 9 4.64 1.37 7.54
C ASP A 9 5.76 0.42 7.11
N TYR A 10 6.94 0.97 6.81
CA TYR A 10 8.10 0.20 6.37
C TYR A 10 8.72 -0.67 7.49
N GLY A 11 8.36 -0.47 8.76
CA GLY A 11 8.75 -1.38 9.84
C GLY A 11 7.93 -2.68 9.84
N VAL A 12 6.72 -2.64 9.28
CA VAL A 12 5.80 -3.77 9.18
C VAL A 12 5.82 -4.41 7.79
N CYS A 13 6.04 -3.62 6.74
CA CYS A 13 6.11 -4.11 5.37
C CYS A 13 7.30 -5.05 5.19
N GLN A 14 7.03 -6.32 4.88
CA GLN A 14 8.03 -7.36 4.66
C GLN A 14 7.67 -8.11 3.37
N PRO A 15 8.11 -7.63 2.19
CA PRO A 15 7.73 -8.19 0.90
C PRO A 15 8.03 -9.69 0.76
N GLU A 16 9.03 -10.20 1.49
CA GLU A 16 9.41 -11.61 1.51
C GLU A 16 8.33 -12.53 2.11
N LYS A 17 7.40 -11.96 2.90
CA LYS A 17 6.24 -12.67 3.45
C LYS A 17 5.04 -12.67 2.50
N CYS A 18 5.12 -11.96 1.37
CA CYS A 18 4.07 -11.93 0.35
C CYS A 18 4.33 -13.01 -0.71
N GLU A 19 3.26 -13.61 -1.24
CA GLU A 19 3.34 -14.61 -2.30
C GLU A 19 4.03 -14.02 -3.54
N GLY A 20 5.16 -14.62 -3.93
CA GLY A 20 5.99 -14.14 -5.04
C GLY A 20 6.56 -12.72 -4.86
N GLY A 21 6.56 -12.19 -3.63
CA GLY A 21 6.96 -10.80 -3.37
C GLY A 21 6.00 -9.75 -3.94
N ILE A 22 4.78 -10.14 -4.34
CA ILE A 22 3.81 -9.24 -5.01
C ILE A 22 2.95 -8.52 -3.97
N CYS A 23 2.88 -7.19 -4.08
CA CYS A 23 2.09 -6.36 -3.19
C CYS A 23 0.61 -6.32 -3.60
N LEU A 24 -0.25 -7.05 -2.88
CA LEU A 24 -1.72 -7.03 -3.08
C LEU A 24 -2.32 -5.63 -2.93
N SER A 25 -1.73 -4.77 -2.08
CA SER A 25 -2.20 -3.41 -1.89
C SER A 25 -2.04 -2.51 -3.12
N VAL A 26 -1.00 -2.76 -3.93
CA VAL A 26 -0.81 -2.08 -5.22
C VAL A 26 -1.92 -2.50 -6.18
N LEU A 27 -2.19 -3.80 -6.28
CA LEU A 27 -3.25 -4.35 -7.14
C LEU A 27 -4.65 -3.88 -6.72
N ALA A 28 -4.88 -3.71 -5.42
CA ALA A 28 -6.16 -3.29 -4.87
C ALA A 28 -6.42 -1.77 -4.99
N CYS A 29 -5.44 -0.96 -5.39
CA CYS A 29 -5.62 0.48 -5.46
C CYS A 29 -6.17 0.91 -6.84
N PRO A 30 -7.47 1.25 -6.98
CA PRO A 30 -8.02 1.64 -8.28
C PRO A 30 -7.42 2.96 -8.81
N ASN A 31 -6.92 3.80 -7.89
CA ASN A 31 -6.31 5.09 -8.20
C ASN A 31 -4.79 5.00 -8.43
N LYS A 32 -4.20 3.80 -8.36
CA LYS A 32 -2.76 3.55 -8.58
C LYS A 32 -1.85 4.47 -7.75
N VAL A 33 -2.28 4.77 -6.52
CA VAL A 33 -1.52 5.59 -5.55
C VAL A 33 -0.27 4.86 -5.07
N LEU A 34 -0.32 3.53 -5.01
CA LEU A 34 0.81 2.70 -4.61
C LEU A 34 1.41 2.09 -5.87
N LYS A 35 2.73 2.11 -5.98
CA LYS A 35 3.46 1.47 -7.08
C LYS A 35 4.54 0.58 -6.51
N GLN A 36 4.64 -0.66 -7.00
CA GLN A 36 5.75 -1.56 -6.73
C GLN A 36 6.52 -1.71 -8.04
N GLU A 37 7.80 -1.34 -8.08
CA GLU A 37 8.59 -1.36 -9.32
C GLU A 37 8.96 -2.80 -9.73
N ALA A 38 9.26 -3.66 -8.75
CA ALA A 38 9.57 -5.07 -8.96
C ALA A 38 9.07 -5.95 -7.79
N PRO A 39 8.91 -7.28 -8.01
CA PRO A 39 8.65 -8.21 -6.92
C PRO A 39 9.68 -8.08 -5.80
N TYR A 40 9.24 -8.26 -4.56
CA TYR A 40 10.04 -8.10 -3.34
C TYR A 40 10.47 -6.67 -3.00
N GLU A 41 10.18 -5.67 -3.84
CA GLU A 41 10.37 -4.28 -3.46
C GLU A 41 9.18 -3.76 -2.66
N MET A 42 9.43 -2.84 -1.73
CA MET A 42 8.37 -2.16 -1.00
C MET A 42 7.64 -1.18 -1.94
N PRO A 43 6.32 -1.00 -1.77
CA PRO A 43 5.56 -0.09 -2.62
C PRO A 43 5.86 1.38 -2.28
N ASP A 44 6.05 2.21 -3.31
CA ASP A 44 6.16 3.66 -3.22
C ASP A 44 4.77 4.33 -3.28
N PRO A 45 4.37 5.10 -2.25
CA PRO A 45 3.11 5.83 -2.25
C PRO A 45 3.23 7.23 -2.89
N ASN A 46 2.28 7.56 -3.77
CA ASN A 46 1.98 8.93 -4.21
C ASN A 46 0.68 9.44 -3.54
N PRO A 47 0.75 9.94 -2.30
CA PRO A 47 -0.42 10.26 -1.49
C PRO A 47 -1.21 11.48 -1.98
N ALA A 48 -0.68 12.25 -2.95
CA ALA A 48 -1.36 13.43 -3.49
C ALA A 48 -2.69 13.07 -4.18
N MET A 49 -2.76 11.90 -4.81
CA MET A 49 -3.95 11.40 -5.52
C MET A 49 -4.83 10.49 -4.64
N CYS A 50 -4.48 10.30 -3.36
CA CYS A 50 -5.20 9.40 -2.49
C CYS A 50 -6.51 10.03 -2.02
N VAL A 51 -7.62 9.33 -2.28
CA VAL A 51 -8.97 9.73 -1.87
C VAL A 51 -9.42 9.09 -0.54
N GLY A 52 -8.54 8.34 0.14
CA GLY A 52 -8.84 7.77 1.45
C GLY A 52 -9.79 6.56 1.44
N CYS A 53 -9.97 5.87 0.31
CA CYS A 53 -10.92 4.74 0.20
C CYS A 53 -10.58 3.49 1.04
N GLY A 54 -9.33 3.34 1.49
CA GLY A 54 -8.92 2.23 2.38
C GLY A 54 -8.76 0.84 1.77
N LEU A 55 -9.05 0.65 0.49
CA LEU A 55 -8.95 -0.67 -0.17
C LEU A 55 -7.55 -1.29 -0.05
N CYS A 56 -6.49 -0.48 -0.23
CA CYS A 56 -5.11 -0.93 -0.07
C CYS A 56 -4.77 -1.40 1.36
N ALA A 57 -5.38 -0.78 2.37
CA ALA A 57 -5.21 -1.14 3.78
C ALA A 57 -5.88 -2.48 4.11
N VAL A 58 -7.08 -2.72 3.56
CA VAL A 58 -7.79 -4.00 3.70
C VAL A 58 -7.05 -5.12 2.98
N ALA A 59 -6.50 -4.84 1.79
CA ALA A 59 -5.80 -5.83 0.97
C ALA A 59 -4.43 -6.27 1.52
N CYS A 60 -3.80 -5.49 2.42
CA CYS A 60 -2.49 -5.83 2.97
C CYS A 60 -2.63 -6.89 4.08
N PRO A 61 -2.19 -8.16 3.89
CA PRO A 61 -2.32 -9.18 4.93
C PRO A 61 -1.47 -8.88 6.16
N LEU A 62 -0.34 -8.18 5.98
CA LEU A 62 0.56 -7.75 7.05
C LEU A 62 0.05 -6.51 7.80
N LYS A 63 -1.05 -5.89 7.33
CA LYS A 63 -1.59 -4.63 7.87
C LYS A 63 -0.56 -3.48 7.91
N ALA A 64 0.39 -3.51 6.97
CA ALA A 64 1.45 -2.51 6.82
C ALA A 64 0.97 -1.18 6.22
N ILE A 65 -0.29 -1.08 5.78
CA ILE A 65 -0.84 0.17 5.24
C ILE A 65 -1.85 0.75 6.22
N LYS A 66 -1.68 2.04 6.53
CA LYS A 66 -2.56 2.84 7.40
C LYS A 66 -3.19 3.99 6.63
N LEU A 67 -4.34 4.46 7.10
CA LEU A 67 -4.96 5.69 6.62
C LEU A 67 -4.79 6.75 7.70
N MET A 68 -4.11 7.85 7.36
CA MET A 68 -3.85 8.98 8.27
C MET A 68 -4.04 10.32 7.57
#